data_AF-A0A5S4EWU3-F1
#
_entry.id   AF-A0A5S4EWU3-F1
#
_cell.length_a   1.000
_cell.length_b   1.000
_cell.length_c   1.000
_cell.angle_alpha   90.00
_cell.angle_beta   90.00
_cell.angle_gamma   90.00
#
_symmetry.space_group_name_H-M   'P 1'
#
loop_
_entity.id
_entity.type
_entity.pdbx_description
1 polymer ?
#
loop_
_entity_poly.entity_id
_entity_poly.type
_entity_poly.pdbx_seq_one_letter_code
_entity_poly.pdbx_strand_id
1 'polypeptide(L)'
;MGGEADPGGPRVDAGSLHWRETAPAVVFSVTRPLLARSLGPRTLAAACLDEDGWRDLEIAGTGYDAARRTVTVLLATPPPGVPVRLIVRGRGPACVLGEDGVPLAGLTGGLPGGASEGDDAVLTTVAPRYEQEDTP
;
A
#
# COMPACT_ATOMS: atom_id res chain seq x y z
N MET A 1 2.21 -0.55 31.40
CA MET A 1 1.35 0.44 30.72
C MET A 1 0.49 -0.32 29.74
N GLY A 2 -0.79 -0.49 30.04
CA GLY A 2 -1.74 -1.08 29.09
C GLY A 2 -2.08 0.00 28.07
N GLY A 3 -1.49 -0.08 26.87
CA GLY A 3 -1.98 0.71 25.75
C GLY A 3 -3.40 0.26 25.48
N GLU A 4 -4.36 1.18 25.56
CA GLU A 4 -5.71 0.95 25.07
C GLU A 4 -5.62 0.36 23.67
N ALA A 5 -6.31 -0.76 23.45
CA ALA A 5 -6.34 -1.38 22.13
C ALA A 5 -6.96 -0.36 21.18
N ASP A 6 -6.16 0.10 20.21
CA ASP A 6 -6.60 1.03 19.17
C ASP A 6 -7.83 0.43 18.47
N PRO A 7 -9.02 1.03 18.63
CA PRO A 7 -10.24 0.49 18.07
C PRO A 7 -10.28 0.63 16.54
N GLY A 8 -9.36 1.42 15.96
CA GLY A 8 -9.21 1.60 14.52
C GLY A 8 -8.69 0.34 13.83
N GLY A 9 -8.93 0.25 12.51
CA GLY A 9 -8.69 -0.91 11.64
C GLY A 9 -7.26 -1.47 11.55
N PRO A 10 -7.01 -2.35 10.55
CA PRO A 10 -5.65 -2.67 10.16
C PRO A 10 -4.85 -1.40 9.83
N ARG A 11 -3.56 -1.40 10.12
CA ARG A 11 -2.65 -0.30 9.79
C ARG A 11 -1.54 -0.81 8.88
N VAL A 12 -1.06 0.05 7.99
CA VAL A 12 0.09 -0.22 7.11
C VAL A 12 1.38 0.05 7.88
N ASP A 13 2.30 -0.93 7.88
CA ASP A 13 3.64 -0.76 8.43
C ASP A 13 4.57 -0.14 7.36
N ALA A 14 4.87 1.14 7.51
CA ALA A 14 5.76 1.85 6.59
C ALA A 14 7.20 1.28 6.58
N GLY A 15 7.67 0.73 7.69
CA GLY A 15 9.02 0.15 7.79
C GLY A 15 9.17 -1.16 7.03
N SER A 16 8.07 -1.81 6.70
CA SER A 16 8.05 -3.04 5.90
C SER A 16 8.06 -2.81 4.38
N LEU A 17 7.98 -1.55 3.94
CA LEU A 17 7.89 -1.19 2.53
C LEU A 17 9.19 -1.50 1.78
N HIS A 18 9.11 -2.32 0.75
CA HIS A 18 10.24 -2.62 -0.13
C HIS A 18 9.80 -2.95 -1.56
N TRP A 19 10.73 -2.84 -2.50
CA TRP A 19 10.55 -3.31 -3.86
C TRP A 19 10.97 -4.77 -4.00
N ARG A 20 10.31 -5.51 -4.88
CA ARG A 20 10.83 -6.82 -5.32
C ARG A 20 12.00 -6.61 -6.27
N GLU A 21 13.01 -7.46 -6.18
CA GLU A 21 14.21 -7.36 -7.01
C GLU A 21 13.94 -7.68 -8.48
N THR A 22 13.01 -8.61 -8.76
CA THR A 22 12.81 -9.20 -10.09
C THR A 22 11.50 -8.80 -10.77
N ALA A 23 10.73 -7.90 -10.18
CA ALA A 23 9.44 -7.47 -10.72
C ALA A 23 9.11 -6.04 -10.29
N PRO A 24 8.36 -5.26 -11.09
CA PRO A 24 7.95 -3.88 -10.78
C PRO A 24 6.86 -3.86 -9.69
N ALA A 25 7.17 -4.42 -8.52
CA ALA A 25 6.21 -4.68 -7.46
C ALA A 25 6.69 -4.08 -6.13
N VAL A 26 5.78 -3.39 -5.46
CA VAL A 26 5.98 -2.84 -4.12
C VAL A 26 5.27 -3.73 -3.12
N VAL A 27 5.94 -4.02 -2.01
CA VAL A 27 5.48 -4.93 -0.96
C VAL A 27 5.47 -4.22 0.37
N PHE A 28 4.40 -4.38 1.14
CA PHE A 28 4.29 -3.86 2.51
C PHE A 28 3.42 -4.79 3.36
N SER A 29 3.54 -4.68 4.67
CA SER A 29 2.80 -5.47 5.65
C SER A 29 1.74 -4.63 6.35
N VAL A 30 0.75 -5.33 6.90
CA VAL A 30 -0.30 -4.72 7.73
C VAL A 30 -0.37 -5.36 9.11
N THR A 31 -0.83 -4.60 10.09
CA THR A 31 -0.88 -5.04 11.49
C THR A 31 -1.96 -6.11 11.75
N ARG A 32 -3.02 -6.15 10.95
CA ARG A 32 -4.17 -7.07 11.13
C ARG A 32 -4.61 -7.65 9.78
N PRO A 33 -5.24 -8.84 9.76
CA PRO A 33 -5.71 -9.45 8.53
C PRO A 33 -6.67 -8.54 7.74
N LEU A 34 -6.42 -8.43 6.43
CA LEU A 34 -7.31 -7.72 5.51
C LEU A 34 -8.39 -8.64 4.96
N LEU A 35 -9.54 -8.05 4.70
CA LEU A 35 -10.55 -8.63 3.85
C LEU A 35 -10.07 -8.61 2.40
N ALA A 36 -9.53 -9.72 1.90
CA ALA A 36 -8.87 -9.78 0.58
C ALA A 36 -9.70 -9.17 -0.57
N ARG A 37 -11.03 -9.38 -0.57
CA ARG A 37 -11.94 -8.82 -1.60
C ARG A 37 -12.09 -7.30 -1.58
N SER A 38 -11.70 -6.63 -0.50
CA SER A 38 -11.66 -5.17 -0.41
C SER A 38 -10.40 -4.59 -1.07
N LEU A 39 -9.35 -5.40 -1.23
CA LEU A 39 -8.14 -4.98 -1.90
C LEU A 39 -8.33 -5.08 -3.43
N GLY A 40 -8.31 -3.93 -4.10
CA GLY A 40 -8.41 -3.87 -5.55
C GLY A 40 -7.98 -2.51 -6.13
N PRO A 41 -8.02 -2.36 -7.47
CA PRO A 41 -7.49 -1.19 -8.16
C PRO A 41 -8.10 0.16 -7.73
N ARG A 42 -9.33 0.15 -7.19
CA ARG A 42 -9.99 1.37 -6.69
C ARG A 42 -9.59 1.79 -5.27
N THR A 43 -8.96 0.88 -4.53
CA THR A 43 -8.52 1.09 -3.14
C THR A 43 -7.05 1.45 -3.02
N LEU A 44 -6.33 1.44 -4.15
CA LEU A 44 -4.92 1.78 -4.25
C LEU A 44 -4.74 2.86 -5.32
N ALA A 45 -3.74 3.72 -5.13
CA ALA A 45 -3.24 4.60 -6.18
C ALA A 45 -1.73 4.69 -6.08
N ALA A 46 -1.05 4.74 -7.22
CA ALA A 46 0.39 4.90 -7.30
C ALA A 46 0.72 6.07 -8.23
N ALA A 47 1.74 6.84 -7.88
CA ALA A 47 2.26 7.94 -8.69
C ALA A 47 3.78 8.02 -8.54
N CYS A 48 4.50 8.43 -9.58
CA CYS A 48 5.92 8.77 -9.49
C CYS A 48 6.14 10.28 -9.61
N LEU A 49 7.25 10.75 -9.07
CA LEU A 49 7.72 12.13 -9.26
C LEU A 49 8.70 12.18 -10.44
N ASP A 50 8.39 12.99 -11.46
CA ASP A 50 9.28 13.31 -12.58
C ASP A 50 9.52 14.83 -12.68
N GLU A 51 10.12 15.29 -13.78
CA GLU A 51 10.47 16.70 -13.99
C GLU A 51 9.24 17.62 -14.08
N ASP A 52 8.09 17.08 -14.50
CA ASP A 52 6.82 17.81 -14.63
C ASP A 52 5.92 17.68 -13.38
N GLY A 53 6.32 16.85 -12.41
CA GLY A 53 5.66 16.69 -11.12
C GLY A 53 5.18 15.26 -10.86
N TRP A 54 4.03 15.13 -10.18
CA TRP A 54 3.46 13.81 -9.88
C TRP A 54 2.68 13.28 -11.08
N ARG A 55 3.06 12.10 -11.56
CA ARG A 55 2.40 11.38 -12.64
C ARG A 55 1.86 10.04 -12.16
N ASP A 56 0.61 9.75 -12.51
CA ASP A 56 -0.04 8.50 -12.13
C ASP A 56 0.65 7.28 -12.77
N LEU A 57 0.70 6.20 -12.00
CA LEU A 57 1.19 4.89 -12.41
C LEU A 57 0.03 3.91 -12.48
N GLU A 58 0.01 3.10 -13.53
CA GLU A 58 -0.98 2.03 -13.66
C GLU A 58 -0.61 0.84 -12.75
N ILE A 59 -1.58 0.40 -11.95
CA ILE A 59 -1.49 -0.81 -11.14
C ILE A 59 -2.01 -1.98 -11.96
N ALA A 60 -1.12 -2.86 -12.39
CA ALA A 60 -1.47 -4.06 -13.16
C ALA A 60 -2.12 -5.15 -12.31
N GLY A 61 -1.81 -5.18 -11.01
CA GLY A 61 -2.35 -6.21 -10.14
C GLY A 61 -2.07 -5.99 -8.66
N THR A 62 -2.79 -6.73 -7.83
CA THR A 62 -2.67 -6.72 -6.38
C THR A 62 -2.72 -8.15 -5.86
N GLY A 63 -1.85 -8.47 -4.91
CA GLY A 63 -1.86 -9.75 -4.20
C GLY A 63 -1.88 -9.52 -2.70
N TYR A 64 -2.50 -10.44 -1.96
CA TYR A 64 -2.50 -10.45 -0.51
C TYR A 64 -2.21 -11.85 0.02
N ASP A 65 -1.15 -11.97 0.81
CA ASP A 65 -0.80 -13.17 1.57
C ASP A 65 -1.33 -13.01 2.99
N ALA A 66 -2.44 -13.70 3.30
CA ALA A 66 -3.08 -13.62 4.61
C ALA A 66 -2.24 -14.21 5.75
N ALA A 67 -1.41 -15.23 5.46
CA ALA A 67 -0.56 -15.87 6.46
C ALA A 67 0.58 -14.93 6.89
N ARG A 68 1.13 -14.16 5.93
CA ARG A 68 2.20 -13.18 6.19
C ARG A 68 1.69 -11.77 6.46
N ARG A 69 0.40 -11.50 6.22
CA ARG A 69 -0.23 -10.18 6.26
C ARG A 69 0.50 -9.19 5.35
N THR A 70 0.85 -9.65 4.16
CA THR A 70 1.66 -8.89 3.21
C THR A 70 0.86 -8.59 1.96
N VAL A 71 0.86 -7.33 1.55
CA VAL A 71 0.26 -6.84 0.30
C VAL A 71 1.37 -6.66 -0.73
N THR A 72 1.12 -7.12 -1.95
CA THR A 72 1.96 -6.87 -3.12
C THR A 72 1.17 -6.04 -4.12
N VAL A 73 1.74 -4.93 -4.59
CA VAL A 73 1.18 -4.06 -5.62
C VAL A 73 2.09 -4.15 -6.83
N LEU A 74 1.58 -4.73 -7.92
CA LEU A 74 2.29 -4.85 -9.18
C LEU A 74 1.95 -3.64 -10.07
N LEU A 75 2.99 -2.91 -10.49
CA LEU A 75 2.86 -1.81 -11.44
C LEU A 75 2.96 -2.35 -12.87
N ALA A 76 2.22 -1.75 -13.80
CA ALA A 76 2.30 -2.12 -15.22
C ALA A 76 3.66 -1.77 -15.83
N THR A 77 4.20 -0.59 -15.46
CA THR A 77 5.49 -0.10 -15.93
C THR A 77 6.31 0.41 -14.74
N PRO A 78 7.56 -0.07 -14.53
CA PRO A 78 8.41 0.46 -13.47
C PRO A 78 8.87 1.88 -13.78
N PRO A 79 8.73 2.84 -12.85
CA PRO A 79 9.36 4.14 -12.98
C PRO A 79 10.85 4.04 -12.58
N PRO A 80 11.83 4.36 -13.43
CA PRO A 80 13.23 4.06 -13.15
C PRO A 80 13.89 5.09 -12.23
N GLY A 81 14.27 4.69 -11.01
CA GLY A 81 15.15 5.50 -10.15
C GLY A 81 14.52 6.78 -9.60
N VAL A 82 13.20 6.88 -9.55
CA VAL A 82 12.47 8.07 -9.09
C VAL A 82 11.60 7.79 -7.86
N PRO A 83 11.25 8.81 -7.06
CA PRO A 83 10.29 8.66 -5.97
C PRO A 83 8.94 8.17 -6.48
N VAL A 84 8.36 7.21 -5.76
CA VAL A 84 7.04 6.65 -5.96
C VAL A 84 6.24 6.83 -4.68
N ARG A 85 5.03 7.37 -4.82
CA ARG A 85 4.03 7.48 -3.78
C ARG A 85 2.97 6.41 -3.99
N LEU A 86 2.69 5.64 -2.95
CA LEU A 86 1.59 4.68 -2.92
C LEU A 86 0.57 5.15 -1.88
N ILE A 87 -0.71 5.17 -2.26
CA ILE A 87 -1.83 5.51 -1.39
C ILE A 87 -2.69 4.27 -1.23
N VAL A 88 -2.89 3.82 0.01
CA VAL A 88 -3.83 2.75 0.37
C VAL A 88 -5.03 3.40 1.04
N ARG A 89 -6.19 3.29 0.43
CA ARG A 89 -7.39 4.00 0.88
C ARG A 89 -7.99 3.31 2.10
N GLY A 90 -8.08 4.04 3.20
CA GLY A 90 -8.90 3.67 4.36
C GLY A 90 -10.25 4.38 4.37
N ARG A 91 -10.42 5.45 3.58
CA ARG A 91 -11.66 6.24 3.53
C ARG A 91 -12.47 6.03 2.25
N GLY A 92 -13.75 6.41 2.34
CA GLY A 92 -14.67 6.45 1.21
C GLY A 92 -15.34 5.10 0.90
N PRO A 93 -16.19 5.07 -0.14
CA PRO A 93 -17.00 3.89 -0.49
C PRO A 93 -16.17 2.72 -1.03
N ALA A 94 -14.91 2.97 -1.41
CA ALA A 94 -13.94 1.97 -1.83
C ALA A 94 -12.69 2.09 -0.95
N CYS A 95 -12.77 1.53 0.25
CA CYS A 95 -11.67 1.44 1.20
C CYS A 95 -11.23 -0.01 1.43
N VAL A 96 -9.98 -0.16 1.86
CA VAL A 96 -9.45 -1.43 2.35
C VAL A 96 -10.04 -1.66 3.74
N LEU A 97 -10.54 -2.88 3.95
CA LEU A 97 -11.16 -3.31 5.21
C LEU A 97 -10.33 -4.42 5.85
N GLY A 98 -10.36 -4.48 7.19
CA GLY A 98 -10.01 -5.67 7.93
C GLY A 98 -11.03 -6.79 7.73
N GLU A 99 -10.67 -8.03 8.06
CA GLU A 99 -11.63 -9.15 8.05
C GLU A 99 -12.83 -8.93 9.00
N ASP A 100 -12.64 -8.09 10.02
CA ASP A 100 -13.67 -7.61 10.95
C ASP A 100 -14.59 -6.53 10.35
N GLY A 101 -14.34 -6.11 9.11
CA GLY A 101 -15.09 -5.06 8.43
C GLY A 101 -14.71 -3.64 8.84
N VAL A 102 -13.71 -3.47 9.71
CA VAL A 102 -13.24 -2.14 10.14
C VAL A 102 -12.32 -1.54 9.06
N PRO A 103 -12.52 -0.28 8.64
CA PRO A 103 -11.68 0.34 7.62
C PRO A 103 -10.23 0.52 8.04
N LEU A 104 -9.29 0.44 7.09
CA LEU A 104 -7.87 0.71 7.30
C LEU A 104 -7.68 2.04 8.06
N ALA A 105 -6.82 2.04 9.08
CA ALA A 105 -6.56 3.19 9.96
C ALA A 105 -5.21 3.87 9.64
N GLY A 106 -4.82 3.94 8.37
CA GLY A 106 -3.59 4.61 7.94
C GLY A 106 -2.31 3.87 8.33
N LEU A 107 -1.28 4.61 8.74
CA LEU A 107 0.05 4.09 9.07
C LEU A 107 0.17 3.63 10.53
N THR A 108 1.07 2.68 10.79
CA THR A 108 1.53 2.34 12.14
C THR A 108 2.15 3.56 12.84
N GLY A 109 1.76 3.82 14.08
CA GLY A 109 2.23 5.00 14.84
C GLY A 109 1.51 6.31 14.47
N GLY A 110 0.54 6.27 13.56
CA GLY A 110 -0.39 7.38 13.32
C GLY A 110 -1.32 7.63 14.50
N LEU A 111 -2.15 8.67 14.40
CA LEU A 111 -3.15 8.95 15.42
C LEU A 111 -4.11 7.76 15.59
N PRO A 112 -4.55 7.48 16.83
CA PRO A 112 -5.59 6.49 17.06
C PRO A 112 -6.86 6.90 16.29
N GLY A 113 -7.52 5.93 15.67
CA GLY A 113 -8.76 6.14 14.92
C GLY A 113 -9.91 5.37 15.55
N GLY A 114 -11.14 5.84 15.38
CA GLY A 114 -12.32 5.06 15.76
C GLY A 114 -12.55 3.85 14.84
N ALA A 115 -13.35 2.87 15.30
CA ALA A 115 -13.72 1.69 14.52
C ALA A 115 -14.56 1.99 13.25
N SER A 116 -15.01 3.24 13.08
CA SER A 116 -15.72 3.71 11.88
C SER A 116 -14.96 4.83 11.16
N GLU A 117 -13.76 5.17 11.63
CA GLU A 117 -12.92 6.22 11.07
C GLU A 117 -11.78 5.57 10.31
N GLY A 118 -11.98 5.41 9.01
CA GLY A 118 -10.88 5.02 8.12
C GLY A 118 -9.87 6.14 7.95
N ASP A 119 -8.62 5.79 7.66
CA ASP A 119 -7.57 6.72 7.29
C ASP A 119 -6.68 6.17 6.18
N ASP A 120 -6.31 7.03 5.25
CA ASP A 120 -5.50 6.63 4.10
C ASP A 120 -4.04 6.47 4.56
N ALA A 121 -3.40 5.38 4.15
CA ALA A 121 -1.97 5.21 4.33
C ALA A 121 -1.24 5.74 3.10
N VAL A 122 -0.36 6.72 3.29
CA VAL A 122 0.50 7.27 2.23
C VAL A 122 1.93 6.85 2.47
N LEU A 123 2.47 6.06 1.54
CA LEU A 123 3.82 5.53 1.55
C LEU A 123 4.64 6.23 0.45
N THR A 124 5.93 6.43 0.68
CA THR A 124 6.85 6.94 -0.34
C THR A 124 8.15 6.14 -0.31
N THR A 125 8.64 5.75 -1.49
CA THR A 125 9.88 4.99 -1.67
C THR A 125 10.53 5.40 -2.99
N VAL A 126 11.79 5.04 -3.22
CA VAL A 126 12.46 5.25 -4.51
C VAL A 126 12.42 3.93 -5.27
N ALA A 127 11.94 3.95 -6.51
CA ALA A 127 11.93 2.78 -7.36
C ALA A 127 13.35 2.36 -7.76
N PRO A 128 13.68 1.06 -7.73
CA PRO A 128 14.96 0.60 -8.23
C PRO A 128 15.02 0.79 -9.76
N ARG A 129 16.24 0.78 -10.27
CA ARG A 129 16.46 0.62 -11.71
C ARG A 129 16.46 -0.87 -11.99
N TYR A 130 15.42 -1.36 -12.65
CA TYR A 130 15.43 -2.72 -13.19
C TYR A 130 16.35 -2.70 -14.41
N GLU A 131 17.30 -3.63 -14.47
CA GLU A 131 18.05 -3.86 -15.70
C GLU A 131 17.03 -4.27 -16.77
N GLN A 132 16.86 -3.45 -17.81
CA GLN A 132 16.10 -3.88 -18.96
C GLN A 132 16.97 -4.93 -19.65
N GLU A 133 16.53 -6.19 -19.66
CA GLU A 133 17.11 -7.17 -20.57
C GLU A 133 16.86 -6.64 -21.98
N ASP A 134 17.93 -6.14 -22.62
CA ASP A 134 17.97 -5.79 -24.04
C ASP A 134 17.45 -7.00 -24.81
N THR A 135 16.18 -6.95 -25.20
CA THR A 135 15.60 -7.98 -26.05
C THR A 135 16.04 -7.66 -27.47
N PRO A 136 16.84 -8.53 -28.13
CA PRO A 136 17.43 -8.27 -29.45
C PRO A 136 16.41 -8.15 -30.59
#